data_AF-A0A3L6STD9-F1
#
_entry.id   AF-A0A3L6STD9-F1
#
_cell.length_a   1.000
_cell.length_b   1.000
_cell.length_c   1.000
_cell.angle_alpha   90.00
_cell.angle_beta   90.00
_cell.angle_gamma   90.00
#
_symmetry.space_group_name_H-M   'P 1'
#
loop_
_entity.id
_entity.type
_entity.pdbx_description
1 polymer ?
#
loop_
_entity_poly.entity_id
_entity_poly.type
_entity_poly.pdbx_seq_one_letter_code
_entity_poly.pdbx_strand_id
1 'polypeptide(L)'
;MASLPLRCNPAKQERNRDLAPRGLLVLQQRLGLYIICNPMTRQWTNLPVLAPKPCFTAFPCGFYFHSSSGEYRLLCHGDEAGWGAAGESGWKDYYYVLTAGATQPRRLSRAPADPPVIMGYQQPVAHGETLYWFTLHPEAIRTGKMLAFHTASKKFQRCPGRPALSWRRCWS
;
A
#
# COMPACT_ATOMS: atom_id res chain seq x y z
N MET A 1 -9.34 20.55 -18.79
CA MET A 1 -9.05 21.39 -17.60
C MET A 1 -8.07 20.63 -16.72
N ALA A 2 -6.85 21.14 -16.55
CA ALA A 2 -5.77 20.45 -15.85
C ALA A 2 -5.91 20.66 -14.33
N SER A 3 -6.04 19.58 -13.57
CA SER A 3 -6.03 19.59 -12.11
C SER A 3 -4.59 19.67 -11.60
N LEU A 4 -4.28 20.70 -10.82
CA LEU A 4 -2.99 20.88 -10.16
C LEU A 4 -2.71 19.72 -9.18
N PRO A 5 -1.46 19.21 -9.09
CA PRO A 5 -1.10 18.25 -8.05
C PRO A 5 -1.19 18.91 -6.67
N LEU A 6 -1.55 18.13 -5.65
CA LEU A 6 -1.49 18.52 -4.24
C LEU A 6 -0.02 18.73 -3.81
N ARG A 7 0.63 19.79 -4.30
CA ARG A 7 1.90 20.26 -3.77
C ARG A 7 1.62 21.03 -2.48
N CYS A 8 2.12 20.51 -1.36
CA CYS A 8 2.25 21.32 -0.16
C CYS A 8 3.20 22.48 -0.47
N ASN A 9 2.69 23.71 -0.39
CA ASN A 9 3.50 24.92 -0.52
C ASN A 9 4.21 25.19 0.82
N PRO A 10 5.55 25.13 0.89
CA PRO A 10 6.28 25.22 2.16
C PRO A 10 6.09 26.57 2.87
N ALA A 11 5.78 27.65 2.15
CA ALA A 11 5.59 28.98 2.73
C ALA A 11 4.26 29.19 3.49
N LYS A 12 3.30 28.26 3.38
CA LYS A 12 2.04 28.29 4.16
C LYS A 12 2.06 27.37 5.38
N GLN A 13 3.17 26.66 5.62
CA GLN A 13 3.24 25.60 6.63
C GLN A 13 3.44 26.11 8.06
N GLU A 14 3.84 27.37 8.25
CA GLU A 14 4.10 27.91 9.59
C GLU A 14 2.86 28.45 10.31
N ARG A 15 1.75 28.69 9.61
CA ARG A 15 0.59 29.40 10.18
C ARG A 15 -0.64 28.54 10.47
N ASN A 16 -0.56 27.22 10.31
CA ASN A 16 -1.73 26.33 10.44
C ASN A 16 -1.34 24.97 11.06
N ARG A 17 -0.75 24.98 12.25
CA ARG A 17 -0.41 23.75 12.99
C ARG A 17 -1.61 23.08 13.68
N ASP A 18 -2.83 23.63 13.58
CA ASP A 18 -3.97 23.25 14.45
C ASP A 18 -5.29 22.84 13.76
N LEU A 19 -5.33 22.35 12.52
CA LEU A 19 -6.61 21.92 11.91
C LEU A 19 -6.58 20.51 11.29
N ALA A 20 -7.09 19.57 12.08
CA ALA A 20 -7.57 18.21 11.77
C ALA A 20 -6.52 17.12 11.43
N PRO A 21 -6.66 15.89 12.00
CA PRO A 21 -5.85 14.75 11.56
C PRO A 21 -6.20 14.46 10.10
N ARG A 22 -5.16 14.24 9.30
CA ARG A 22 -5.24 14.03 7.85
C ARG A 22 -5.98 12.72 7.50
N GLY A 23 -7.30 12.73 7.64
CA GLY A 23 -8.22 11.64 7.36
C GLY A 23 -8.52 11.49 5.87
N LEU A 24 -7.49 11.17 5.08
CA LEU A 24 -7.67 10.87 3.67
C LEU A 24 -8.23 9.48 3.48
N LEU A 25 -9.11 9.32 2.50
CA LEU A 25 -9.68 8.04 2.09
C LEU A 25 -9.11 7.61 0.76
N VAL A 26 -8.94 6.30 0.59
CA VAL A 26 -8.67 5.68 -0.71
C VAL A 26 -9.93 4.99 -1.18
N LEU A 27 -10.38 5.31 -2.38
CA LEU A 27 -11.54 4.71 -3.02
C LEU A 27 -11.09 3.98 -4.29
N GLN A 28 -11.58 2.76 -4.46
CA GLN A 28 -11.38 2.00 -5.69
C GLN A 28 -12.52 2.32 -6.66
N GLN A 29 -12.20 2.88 -7.83
CA GLN A 29 -13.20 3.14 -8.86
C GLN A 29 -13.45 1.90 -9.72
N ARG A 30 -12.36 1.20 -10.05
CA ARG A 30 -12.34 -0.09 -10.75
C ARG A 30 -11.02 -0.80 -10.41
N LEU A 31 -10.88 -2.05 -10.83
CA LEU A 31 -9.63 -2.79 -10.67
C LEU A 31 -8.44 -1.98 -11.21
N GLY A 32 -7.41 -1.80 -10.39
CA GLY A 32 -6.21 -1.02 -10.73
C GLY A 32 -6.38 0.49 -10.93
N LEU A 33 -7.53 1.10 -10.61
CA LEU A 33 -7.71 2.56 -10.61
C LEU A 33 -8.28 3.04 -9.28
N TYR A 34 -7.53 3.94 -8.64
CA TYR A 34 -7.79 4.39 -7.28
C TYR A 34 -7.79 5.92 -7.20
N ILE A 35 -8.59 6.46 -6.29
CA ILE A 35 -8.65 7.89 -5.94
C ILE A 35 -8.24 8.05 -4.49
N ILE A 36 -7.47 9.10 -4.21
CA ILE A 36 -7.31 9.64 -2.85
C ILE A 36 -8.24 10.84 -2.72
N CYS A 37 -9.08 10.86 -1.68
CA CYS A 37 -9.94 12.00 -1.38
C CYS A 37 -9.79 12.48 0.06
N ASN A 38 -9.96 13.78 0.23
CA ASN A 38 -10.14 14.42 1.52
C ASN A 38 -11.65 14.66 1.72
N PRO A 39 -12.33 13.90 2.59
CA PRO A 39 -13.77 14.03 2.78
C PRO A 39 -14.15 15.40 3.36
N MET A 40 -13.26 16.03 4.12
CA MET A 40 -13.51 17.33 4.75
C MET A 40 -13.44 18.47 3.74
N THR A 41 -12.48 18.43 2.81
CA THR A 41 -12.32 19.49 1.78
C THR A 41 -13.00 19.17 0.46
N ARG A 42 -13.50 17.94 0.30
CA ARG A 42 -14.07 17.38 -0.94
C ARG A 42 -13.11 17.42 -2.13
N GLN A 43 -11.81 17.58 -1.86
CA GLN A 43 -10.77 17.49 -2.88
C GLN A 43 -10.40 16.03 -3.11
N TRP A 44 -10.13 15.69 -4.36
CA TRP A 44 -9.75 14.34 -4.74
C TRP A 44 -8.73 14.37 -5.88
N THR A 45 -7.94 13.30 -5.99
CA THR A 45 -6.94 13.13 -7.05
C THR A 45 -6.83 11.67 -7.44
N ASN A 46 -6.62 11.42 -8.73
CA ASN A 46 -6.39 10.08 -9.24
C ASN A 46 -4.96 9.63 -8.92
N LEU A 47 -4.83 8.37 -8.56
CA LEU A 47 -3.54 7.67 -8.57
C LEU A 47 -3.23 7.16 -9.98
N PRO A 48 -1.94 6.93 -10.30
CA PRO A 48 -1.56 6.29 -11.55
C PRO A 48 -2.33 4.99 -11.80
N VAL A 49 -2.76 4.77 -13.04
CA VAL A 49 -3.49 3.58 -13.45
C VAL A 49 -2.56 2.36 -13.44
N LEU A 50 -3.01 1.27 -12.81
CA LEU A 50 -2.33 -0.03 -12.82
C LEU A 50 -2.94 -1.03 -13.80
N ALA A 51 -4.25 -0.98 -14.03
CA ALA A 51 -4.94 -1.92 -14.92
C ALA A 51 -5.78 -1.22 -16.00
N PRO A 52 -5.81 -1.76 -17.24
CA PRO A 52 -5.27 -3.08 -17.65
C PRO A 52 -3.78 -3.08 -18.02
N LYS A 53 -3.08 -1.95 -17.90
CA LYS A 53 -1.62 -1.85 -18.09
C LYS A 53 -1.01 -1.01 -16.97
N PRO A 54 0.14 -1.41 -16.39
CA PRO A 54 0.96 -2.59 -16.73
C PRO A 54 0.41 -3.93 -16.22
N CYS A 55 -0.59 -3.93 -15.32
CA CYS A 55 -1.13 -5.12 -14.70
C CYS A 55 -2.48 -5.51 -15.31
N PHE A 56 -2.75 -6.81 -15.45
CA PHE A 56 -4.08 -7.31 -15.75
C PHE A 56 -5.07 -6.96 -14.63
N THR A 57 -4.67 -7.17 -13.38
CA THR A 57 -5.43 -6.77 -12.18
C THR A 57 -4.49 -6.28 -11.08
N ALA A 58 -5.04 -5.55 -10.11
CA ALA A 58 -4.28 -5.12 -8.94
C ALA A 58 -5.16 -4.96 -7.70
N PHE A 59 -4.59 -5.31 -6.54
CA PHE A 59 -5.25 -5.28 -5.24
C PHE A 59 -4.55 -4.30 -4.30
N PRO A 60 -5.29 -3.43 -3.58
CA PRO A 60 -4.69 -2.54 -2.61
C PRO A 60 -4.18 -3.34 -1.40
N CYS A 61 -2.94 -3.12 -1.02
CA CYS A 61 -2.30 -3.80 0.11
C CYS A 61 -2.21 -2.91 1.34
N GLY A 62 -2.04 -1.59 1.17
CA GLY A 62 -1.92 -0.67 2.30
C GLY A 62 -1.77 0.78 1.88
N PHE A 63 -2.30 1.69 2.69
CA PHE A 63 -2.23 3.13 2.47
C PHE A 63 -1.41 3.77 3.60
N TYR A 64 -0.43 4.61 3.25
CA TYR A 64 0.49 5.17 4.23
C TYR A 64 0.95 6.59 3.85
N PHE A 65 1.35 7.34 4.87
CA PHE A 65 2.05 8.62 4.71
C PHE A 65 3.56 8.37 4.67
N HIS A 66 4.22 8.87 3.62
CA HIS A 66 5.66 8.76 3.47
C HIS A 66 6.33 10.04 4.00
N SER A 67 6.80 9.96 5.25
CA SER A 67 7.36 11.06 6.04
C SER A 67 8.36 11.94 5.27
N SER A 68 9.35 11.32 4.61
CA SER A 68 10.44 12.04 3.95
C SER A 68 10.04 12.79 2.68
N SER A 69 8.97 12.37 1.98
CA SER A 69 8.47 13.13 0.82
C SER A 69 7.24 13.97 1.15
N GLY A 70 6.62 13.77 2.31
CA GLY A 70 5.39 14.47 2.69
C GLY A 70 4.16 14.03 1.88
N GLU A 71 4.20 12.87 1.23
CA GLU A 71 3.15 12.40 0.32
C GLU A 71 2.45 11.15 0.84
N TYR A 72 1.17 11.03 0.48
CA TYR A 72 0.41 9.79 0.67
C TYR A 72 0.63 8.82 -0.47
N ARG A 73 0.77 7.54 -0.13
CA ARG A 73 1.09 6.48 -1.07
C ARG A 73 0.23 5.25 -0.82
N LEU A 74 -0.17 4.62 -1.92
CA LEU A 74 -0.87 3.35 -1.92
C LEU A 74 0.09 2.26 -2.38
N LEU A 75 0.26 1.22 -1.56
CA LEU A 75 0.92 -0.02 -1.92
C LEU A 75 -0.11 -0.97 -2.56
N CYS A 76 0.21 -1.52 -3.71
CA CYS A 76 -0.62 -2.49 -4.43
C CYS A 76 0.16 -3.75 -4.75
N HIS A 77 -0.54 -4.87 -4.84
CA HIS A 77 -0.08 -6.09 -5.51
C HIS A 77 -0.69 -6.07 -6.91
N GLY A 78 0.12 -6.11 -7.95
CA GLY A 78 -0.33 -6.21 -9.33
C GLY A 78 0.08 -7.53 -9.97
N ASP A 79 -0.83 -8.13 -10.72
CA ASP A 79 -0.60 -9.29 -11.59
C ASP A 79 -0.35 -8.78 -13.02
N GLU A 80 0.88 -8.90 -13.53
CA GLU A 80 1.23 -8.52 -14.92
C GLU A 80 0.91 -9.63 -15.94
N ALA A 81 0.73 -10.89 -15.52
CA ALA A 81 0.61 -12.04 -16.42
C ALA A 81 -0.82 -12.33 -16.88
N GLY A 82 -1.81 -12.04 -16.02
CA GLY A 82 -3.22 -12.28 -16.28
C GLY A 82 -3.62 -13.76 -16.27
N TRP A 83 -4.92 -14.03 -16.32
CA TRP A 83 -5.50 -15.37 -16.28
C TRP A 83 -5.22 -16.10 -17.60
N GLY A 84 -4.29 -17.06 -17.59
CA GLY A 84 -4.02 -17.93 -18.75
C GLY A 84 -2.56 -18.06 -19.15
N ALA A 85 -1.64 -17.23 -18.63
CA ALA A 85 -0.20 -17.36 -18.84
C ALA A 85 0.46 -18.39 -17.88
N ALA A 86 -0.30 -19.39 -17.42
CA ALA A 86 0.20 -20.47 -16.58
C ALA A 86 1.08 -21.49 -17.34
N GLY A 87 1.29 -21.29 -18.66
CA GLY A 87 2.24 -22.02 -19.47
C GLY A 87 3.58 -21.26 -19.60
N GLU A 88 4.65 -21.91 -19.16
CA GLU A 88 6.08 -21.59 -19.41
C GLU A 88 6.74 -20.39 -18.72
N SER A 89 6.01 -19.36 -18.23
CA SER A 89 6.63 -18.33 -17.39
C SER A 89 5.71 -17.93 -16.23
N GLY A 90 5.93 -18.54 -15.06
CA GLY A 90 5.06 -18.44 -13.89
C GLY A 90 4.73 -17.01 -13.42
N TRP A 91 3.73 -16.92 -12.55
CA TRP A 91 3.17 -15.71 -11.91
C TRP A 91 4.14 -14.51 -11.89
N LYS A 92 3.76 -13.43 -12.59
CA LYS A 92 4.52 -12.17 -12.70
C LYS A 92 3.91 -11.12 -11.79
N ASP A 93 3.83 -11.47 -10.52
CA ASP A 93 3.26 -10.61 -9.50
C ASP A 93 4.32 -9.68 -8.95
N TYR A 94 4.01 -8.39 -8.89
CA TYR A 94 4.89 -7.36 -8.35
C TYR A 94 4.14 -6.44 -7.40
N TYR A 95 4.87 -5.92 -6.42
CA TYR A 95 4.38 -4.80 -5.63
C TYR A 95 4.57 -3.49 -6.38
N TYR A 96 3.59 -2.59 -6.27
CA TYR A 96 3.65 -1.24 -6.84
C TYR A 96 3.35 -0.20 -5.77
N VAL A 97 3.97 0.96 -5.92
CA VAL A 97 3.64 2.15 -5.14
C VAL A 97 3.04 3.20 -6.06
N LEU A 98 1.84 3.64 -5.70
CA LEU A 98 1.14 4.73 -6.34
C LEU A 98 1.26 5.97 -5.47
N THR A 99 1.63 7.09 -6.08
CA THR A 99 1.79 8.37 -5.39
C THR A 99 0.86 9.40 -6.03
N ALA A 100 0.19 10.21 -5.22
CA ALA A 100 -0.66 11.28 -5.71
C ALA A 100 0.15 12.26 -6.58
N GLY A 101 -0.35 12.59 -7.76
CA GLY A 101 0.34 13.51 -8.69
C GLY A 101 1.49 12.90 -9.50
N ALA A 102 1.83 11.62 -9.29
CA ALA A 102 2.73 10.91 -10.20
C ALA A 102 2.00 10.57 -11.51
N THR A 103 2.73 10.50 -12.62
CA THR A 103 2.18 10.10 -13.93
C THR A 103 2.18 8.59 -14.13
N GLN A 104 3.08 7.87 -13.47
CA GLN A 104 3.26 6.43 -13.64
C GLN A 104 3.35 5.70 -12.28
N PRO A 105 2.86 4.46 -12.20
CA PRO A 105 3.06 3.60 -11.05
C PRO A 105 4.53 3.22 -10.90
N ARG A 106 5.05 3.14 -9.67
CA ARG A 106 6.41 2.66 -9.42
C ARG A 106 6.40 1.19 -9.04
N ARG A 107 6.94 0.33 -9.91
CA ARG A 107 7.17 -1.10 -9.62
C ARG A 107 8.27 -1.27 -8.55
N LEU A 108 8.05 -2.20 -7.63
CA LEU A 108 8.98 -2.59 -6.57
C LEU A 108 9.47 -4.04 -6.81
N SER A 109 9.65 -4.82 -5.73
CA SER A 109 10.04 -6.22 -5.76
C SER A 109 8.88 -7.13 -6.17
N ARG A 110 9.22 -8.39 -6.46
CA ARG A 110 8.27 -9.46 -6.72
C ARG A 110 7.30 -9.64 -5.53
N ALA A 111 6.03 -9.83 -5.84
CA ALA A 111 5.01 -10.22 -4.88
C ALA A 111 4.89 -11.76 -4.86
N PRO A 112 4.33 -12.33 -3.78
CA PRO A 112 4.06 -13.77 -3.72
C PRO A 112 3.11 -14.15 -4.85
N ALA A 113 3.37 -15.29 -5.49
CA ALA A 113 2.56 -15.83 -6.58
C ALA A 113 1.15 -16.29 -6.15
N ASP A 114 0.95 -16.44 -4.84
CA ASP A 114 -0.36 -16.78 -4.28
C ASP A 114 -1.18 -15.49 -4.22
N PRO A 115 -2.21 -15.31 -5.07
CA PRO A 115 -3.05 -14.13 -5.03
C PRO A 115 -3.75 -14.03 -3.67
N PRO A 116 -4.12 -12.82 -3.22
CA PRO A 116 -4.96 -12.71 -2.03
C PRO A 116 -6.25 -13.51 -2.22
N VAL A 117 -6.84 -13.95 -1.10
CA VAL A 117 -8.20 -14.51 -1.08
C VAL A 117 -9.13 -13.55 -1.84
N ILE A 118 -10.17 -14.06 -2.51
CA ILE A 118 -11.13 -13.36 -3.40
C ILE A 118 -11.54 -11.93 -2.93
N MET A 119 -11.45 -11.65 -1.62
CA MET A 119 -11.77 -10.38 -0.95
C MET A 119 -10.60 -9.36 -0.85
N GLY A 120 -9.40 -9.66 -1.36
CA GLY A 120 -8.22 -8.80 -1.30
C GLY A 120 -7.34 -9.01 -0.05
N TYR A 121 -6.43 -8.06 0.20
CA TYR A 121 -5.52 -8.11 1.34
C TYR A 121 -6.20 -7.65 2.63
N GLN A 122 -5.89 -8.31 3.74
CA GLN A 122 -6.16 -7.76 5.07
C GLN A 122 -5.49 -6.38 5.19
N GLN A 123 -6.22 -5.42 5.77
CA GLN A 123 -5.67 -4.10 6.04
C GLN A 123 -4.48 -4.21 7.00
N PRO A 124 -3.31 -3.67 6.64
CA PRO A 124 -2.15 -3.69 7.50
C PRO A 124 -2.35 -2.76 8.69
N VAL A 125 -1.69 -3.10 9.80
CA VAL A 125 -1.51 -2.15 10.90
C VAL A 125 -0.31 -1.28 10.57
N ALA A 126 -0.50 0.03 10.53
CA ALA A 126 0.58 1.00 10.39
C ALA A 126 1.12 1.37 11.78
N HIS A 127 2.43 1.21 11.99
CA HIS A 127 3.10 1.66 13.21
C HIS A 127 4.45 2.27 12.85
N GLY A 128 4.61 3.57 13.14
CA GLY A 128 5.75 4.36 12.68
C GLY A 128 5.82 4.36 11.15
N GLU A 129 7.01 4.06 10.61
CA GLU A 129 7.25 3.99 9.17
C GLU A 129 7.05 2.58 8.59
N THR A 130 6.34 1.69 9.28
CA THR A 130 6.20 0.29 8.88
C THR A 130 4.75 -0.15 8.82
N LEU A 131 4.40 -0.90 7.77
CA LEU A 131 3.13 -1.61 7.63
C LEU A 131 3.30 -3.08 8.00
N TYR A 132 2.40 -3.62 8.80
CA TYR A 132 2.46 -5.00 9.30
C TYR A 132 1.23 -5.81 8.90
N TRP A 133 1.46 -7.02 8.37
CA TRP A 133 0.42 -8.00 8.09
C TRP A 133 0.63 -9.27 8.93
N PHE A 134 -0.39 -9.65 9.69
CA PHE A 134 -0.29 -10.67 10.74
C PHE A 134 -0.72 -12.07 10.30
N THR A 135 -1.88 -12.23 9.65
CA THR A 135 -2.51 -13.55 9.52
C THR A 135 -3.01 -13.89 8.12
N LEU A 136 -3.56 -12.94 7.36
CA LEU A 136 -4.18 -13.23 6.07
C LEU A 136 -3.35 -12.83 4.84
N HIS A 137 -2.13 -12.34 5.04
CA HIS A 137 -1.22 -12.09 3.93
C HIS A 137 -0.60 -13.43 3.46
N PRO A 138 -0.49 -13.72 2.15
CA PRO A 138 0.03 -15.00 1.65
C PRO A 138 1.40 -15.39 2.25
N GLU A 139 2.34 -14.45 2.35
CA GLU A 139 3.61 -14.69 3.06
C GLU A 139 3.43 -15.09 4.53
N ALA A 140 2.48 -14.49 5.24
CA ALA A 140 2.26 -14.77 6.65
C ALA A 140 1.65 -16.17 6.85
N ILE A 141 0.70 -16.55 5.99
CA ILE A 141 0.11 -17.90 5.95
C ILE A 141 1.20 -18.93 5.65
N ARG A 142 2.01 -18.69 4.61
CA ARG A 142 3.02 -19.63 4.13
C ARG A 142 4.16 -19.84 5.13
N THR A 143 4.59 -18.78 5.81
CA THR A 143 5.79 -18.83 6.65
C THR A 143 5.51 -18.87 8.16
N GLY A 144 4.26 -18.64 8.57
CA GLY A 144 3.90 -18.43 9.98
C GLY A 144 4.53 -17.18 10.61
N LYS A 145 5.16 -16.31 9.79
CA LYS A 145 5.88 -15.11 10.21
C LYS A 145 5.12 -13.86 9.81
N MET A 146 5.25 -12.80 10.59
CA MET A 146 4.66 -11.51 10.25
C MET A 146 5.43 -10.89 9.07
N LEU A 147 4.70 -10.32 8.11
CA LEU A 147 5.31 -9.53 7.04
C LEU A 147 5.31 -8.05 7.45
N ALA A 148 6.46 -7.41 7.33
CA ALA A 148 6.64 -5.98 7.52
C ALA A 148 7.08 -5.32 6.21
N PHE A 149 6.52 -4.15 5.92
CA PHE A 149 6.97 -3.29 4.82
C PHE A 149 7.44 -1.96 5.38
N HIS A 150 8.73 -1.69 5.24
CA HIS A 150 9.33 -0.43 5.69
C HIS A 150 9.12 0.62 4.60
N THR A 151 8.35 1.65 4.91
CA THR A 151 7.83 2.62 3.93
C THR A 151 8.92 3.53 3.35
N ALA A 152 9.91 3.93 4.16
CA ALA A 152 11.01 4.79 3.73
C ALA A 152 11.98 4.09 2.77
N SER A 153 12.37 2.86 3.09
CA SER A 153 13.30 2.05 2.29
C SER A 153 12.58 1.27 1.19
N LYS A 154 11.25 1.15 1.27
CA LYS A 154 10.38 0.39 0.36
C LYS A 154 10.79 -1.08 0.25
N LYS A 155 11.17 -1.66 1.39
CA LYS A 155 11.63 -3.05 1.49
C LYS A 155 10.68 -3.87 2.35
N PHE A 156 10.49 -5.12 1.94
CA PHE A 156 9.80 -6.11 2.72
C PHE A 156 10.78 -6.87 3.61
N GLN A 157 10.36 -7.12 4.84
CA GLN A 157 11.11 -7.91 5.80
C GLN A 157 10.16 -8.89 6.50
N ARG A 158 10.65 -10.11 6.74
CA ARG A 158 9.95 -11.05 7.60
C ARG A 158 10.36 -10.80 9.04
N CYS A 159 9.39 -10.58 9.90
CA CYS A 159 9.58 -10.49 11.33
C CYS A 159 9.20 -11.83 11.97
N PRO A 160 9.76 -12.18 13.14
CA PRO A 160 9.23 -13.28 13.94
C PRO A 160 7.70 -13.18 14.03
N GLY A 161 7.01 -14.31 13.92
CA GLY A 161 5.58 -14.38 14.17
C GLY A 161 5.26 -13.97 15.62
N ARG A 162 3.99 -14.02 16.02
CA ARG A 162 3.63 -13.81 17.43
C ARG A 162 4.57 -14.63 18.31
N PRO A 163 5.14 -14.08 19.40
CA PRO A 163 5.68 -14.93 20.44
C PRO A 163 4.59 -15.94 20.76
N ALA A 164 4.91 -17.23 20.69
CA ALA A 164 4.02 -18.23 21.26
C ALA A 164 3.70 -17.73 22.68
N LEU A 165 2.42 -17.57 23.00
CA LEU A 165 1.98 -17.03 24.27
C LEU A 165 2.38 -18.00 25.39
N SER A 166 3.66 -18.04 25.79
CA SER A 166 4.01 -18.33 27.16
C SER A 166 3.89 -17.01 27.89
N TRP A 167 2.68 -16.71 28.36
CA TRP A 167 2.49 -15.77 29.44
C TRP A 167 3.26 -16.29 30.66
N ARG A 168 4.56 -15.99 30.75
CA ARG A 168 5.21 -15.86 32.05
C ARG A 168 5.31 -14.37 32.30
N ARG A 169 4.49 -13.92 33.24
CA ARG A 169 4.52 -12.58 33.81
C ARG A 169 5.97 -12.27 34.19
N CYS A 170 6.54 -11.23 33.60
CA CYS A 170 7.65 -10.50 34.21
C CYS A 170 7.18 -9.07 34.41
N TRP A 171 6.35 -8.89 35.43
CA TRP A 171 6.43 -7.70 36.28
C TRP A 171 6.83 -8.24 37.64
N SER A 172 8.08 -7.98 38.02
CA SER A 172 8.60 -8.04 39.38
C SER A 172 9.39 -6.76 39.60
#